data_AF-A0A9D8IN37-F1
#
_entry.id   AF-A0A9D8IN37-F1
#
_cell.length_a   1.000
_cell.length_b   1.000
_cell.length_c   1.000
_cell.angle_alpha   90.00
_cell.angle_beta   90.00
_cell.angle_gamma   90.00
#
_symmetry.space_group_name_H-M   'P 1'
#
loop_
_entity.id
_entity.type
_entity.pdbx_description
1 polymer ?
#
loop_
_entity_poly.entity_id
_entity_poly.type
_entity_poly.pdbx_seq_one_letter_code
_entity_poly.pdbx_strand_id
1 'polypeptide(L)'
;VYWQYIGGCDRQTYSRLENDARLKGVGVWGVPGGIQRPWDYRRSRRGGSSASSGSGGSSSNRYRCSEIGSWSRAQDLLRQGHTYLDRDGDGEACESLK
;
A
#
# COMPACT_ATOMS: atom_id res chain seq x y z
N VAL A 1 2.67 -14.08 18.95
CA VAL A 1 3.11 -14.50 17.59
C VAL A 1 1.95 -14.80 16.62
N TYR A 2 2.06 -14.39 15.35
CA TYR A 2 1.14 -14.80 14.27
C TYR A 2 1.65 -16.08 13.60
N TRP A 3 1.03 -17.21 13.91
CA TRP A 3 1.56 -18.56 13.62
C TRP A 3 1.46 -19.00 12.15
N GLN A 4 0.78 -18.23 11.29
CA GLN A 4 0.57 -18.58 9.88
C GLN A 4 1.87 -18.68 9.07
N TYR A 5 2.94 -17.99 9.49
CA TYR A 5 4.19 -17.89 8.71
C TYR A 5 5.38 -18.66 9.32
N ILE A 6 5.17 -19.44 10.38
CA ILE A 6 6.24 -20.16 11.10
C ILE A 6 5.92 -21.65 11.23
N GLY A 7 5.44 -22.24 10.14
CA GLY A 7 5.21 -23.69 10.03
C GLY A 7 6.52 -24.47 10.25
N GLY A 8 6.45 -25.54 11.05
CA GLY A 8 7.60 -26.40 11.36
C GLY A 8 8.42 -25.98 12.59
N CYS A 9 8.09 -24.88 13.26
CA CYS A 9 8.75 -24.44 14.49
C CYS A 9 7.99 -24.89 15.74
N ASP A 10 8.71 -25.13 16.85
CA ASP A 10 8.11 -25.51 18.13
C ASP A 10 7.30 -24.37 18.76
N ARG A 11 5.99 -24.42 18.53
CA ARG A 11 5.03 -23.43 18.99
C ARG A 11 5.11 -23.15 20.49
N GLN A 12 5.31 -24.18 21.31
CA GLN A 12 5.28 -24.04 22.77
C GLN A 12 6.50 -23.29 23.26
N THR A 13 7.68 -23.64 22.73
CA THR A 13 8.94 -22.99 23.08
C THR A 13 8.93 -21.52 22.66
N TYR A 14 8.56 -21.21 21.42
CA TYR A 14 8.48 -19.82 20.95
C TYR A 14 7.46 -18.99 21.73
N SER A 15 6.31 -19.57 22.10
CA SER A 15 5.31 -18.88 22.91
C SER A 15 5.83 -18.55 24.32
N ARG A 16 6.56 -19.47 24.95
CA ARG A 16 7.16 -19.24 26.28
C ARG A 16 8.25 -18.18 26.22
N LEU A 17 9.15 -18.25 25.24
CA LEU A 17 10.23 -17.30 25.05
C LEU A 17 9.73 -15.89 24.70
N GLU A 18 8.67 -15.76 23.88
CA GLU A 18 8.03 -14.46 23.61
C GLU A 18 7.51 -13.84 24.92
N ASN A 19 6.88 -14.63 25.78
CA ASN A 19 6.35 -14.14 27.05
C ASN A 19 7.46 -13.72 28.02
N ASP A 20 8.52 -14.52 28.14
CA ASP A 20 9.68 -14.20 28.98
C ASP A 20 10.38 -12.92 28.49
N ALA A 21 10.58 -12.77 27.18
CA ALA A 21 11.17 -11.56 26.59
C ALA A 21 10.30 -10.31 26.81
N ARG A 22 8.97 -10.45 26.76
CA ARG A 22 8.02 -9.36 27.08
C ARG A 22 8.14 -8.93 28.53
N LEU A 23 8.14 -9.88 29.46
CA LEU A 23 8.22 -9.60 30.90
C LEU A 23 9.54 -8.95 31.28
N LYS A 24 10.64 -9.40 30.67
CA LYS A 24 11.99 -8.86 30.91
C LYS A 24 12.29 -7.59 30.10
N GLY A 25 11.40 -7.18 29.19
CA GLY A 25 11.65 -6.04 28.29
C GLY A 25 12.91 -6.24 27.45
N VAL A 26 13.11 -7.44 26.88
CA VAL A 26 14.32 -7.74 26.10
C VAL A 26 14.10 -7.37 24.63
N GLY A 27 15.10 -6.74 24.02
CA GLY A 27 15.08 -6.38 22.60
C GLY A 27 13.97 -5.38 22.27
N VAL A 28 13.11 -5.73 21.30
CA VAL A 28 11.99 -4.87 20.86
C VAL A 28 10.99 -4.54 21.97
N TRP A 29 10.93 -5.35 23.03
CA TRP A 29 10.02 -5.17 24.16
C TRP A 29 10.53 -4.20 25.23
N GLY A 30 11.83 -3.85 25.20
CA GLY A 30 12.46 -2.95 26.17
C GLY A 30 12.49 -1.49 25.77
N VAL A 31 12.05 -1.16 24.56
CA VAL A 31 12.13 0.21 24.04
C VAL A 31 11.04 1.06 24.69
N PRO A 32 11.38 2.13 25.44
CA PRO A 32 10.39 3.04 26.01
C PRO A 32 9.55 3.69 24.90
N GLY A 33 8.22 3.59 25.00
CA GLY A 33 7.31 4.05 23.94
C GLY A 33 7.16 3.07 22.75
N GLY A 34 7.85 1.93 22.79
CA GLY A 34 7.82 0.90 21.75
C GLY A 34 8.65 1.24 20.51
N ILE A 35 8.67 0.31 19.56
CA ILE A 35 9.34 0.51 18.27
C ILE A 35 8.40 1.09 17.22
N GLN A 36 8.91 1.96 16.36
CA GLN A 36 8.20 2.41 15.17
C GLN A 36 7.85 1.20 14.29
N ARG A 37 6.57 0.86 14.20
CA ARG A 37 6.12 -0.27 13.39
C ARG A 37 6.24 0.09 11.90
N PRO A 38 6.71 -0.83 11.04
CA PRO A 38 6.88 -0.55 9.61
C PRO A 38 5.60 -0.11 8.90
N TRP A 39 4.44 -0.61 9.32
CA TRP A 39 3.15 -0.22 8.71
C TRP A 39 2.71 1.19 9.11
N ASP A 40 2.99 1.61 10.35
CA ASP A 40 2.71 2.98 10.80
C ASP A 40 3.61 3.98 10.04
N TYR A 41 4.88 3.63 9.82
CA TYR A 41 5.80 4.40 8.98
C TYR A 41 5.33 4.51 7.52
N ARG A 42 4.83 3.42 6.94
CA ARG A 42 4.26 3.46 5.58
C ARG A 42 2.98 4.29 5.54
N ARG A 43 2.14 4.21 6.58
CA ARG A 43 0.88 4.96 6.66
C ARG A 43 1.14 6.46 6.81
N SER A 44 2.10 6.88 7.64
CA SER A 44 2.42 8.31 7.78
C SER A 44 2.86 8.94 6.45
N ARG A 45 3.56 8.18 5.60
CA ARG A 45 3.94 8.64 4.25
C ARG A 45 2.82 8.61 3.22
N ARG A 46 1.76 7.83 3.45
CA ARG A 46 0.54 7.84 2.62
C ARG A 46 -0.48 8.88 3.08
N GLY A 47 -0.56 9.11 4.40
CA GLY A 47 -1.47 10.08 5.04
C GLY A 47 -0.94 11.52 5.07
N GLY A 48 0.38 11.72 4.92
CA GLY A 48 0.99 13.04 4.74
C GLY A 48 0.64 13.74 3.42
N SER A 49 -0.06 13.05 2.52
CA SER A 49 -0.60 13.61 1.27
C SER A 49 -2.13 13.78 1.30
N SER A 50 -2.80 13.46 2.41
CA SER A 50 -4.26 13.53 2.54
C SER A 50 -4.68 14.57 3.57
N ALA A 51 -4.15 15.78 3.46
CA ALA A 51 -4.74 17.01 4.00
C ALA A 51 -4.15 18.24 3.29
N SER A 52 -4.12 18.20 1.97
CA SER A 52 -4.37 19.42 1.21
C SER A 52 -5.49 19.09 0.24
N SER A 53 -6.69 19.56 0.58
CA SER A 53 -7.65 20.04 -0.40
C SER A 53 -6.96 21.14 -1.23
N GLY A 54 -6.04 20.72 -2.09
CA GLY A 54 -5.33 21.53 -3.05
C GLY A 54 -6.21 21.70 -4.27
N SER A 55 -7.20 22.58 -4.16
CA SER A 55 -7.61 23.37 -5.33
C SER A 55 -6.42 24.24 -5.71
N GLY A 56 -5.52 23.71 -6.54
CA GLY A 56 -4.32 24.40 -7.03
C GLY A 56 -3.83 23.68 -8.28
N GLY A 57 -4.33 24.13 -9.43
CA GLY A 57 -4.28 23.39 -10.69
C GLY A 57 -3.00 23.49 -11.53
N SER A 58 -3.02 22.61 -12.54
CA SER A 58 -2.34 22.63 -13.84
C SER A 58 -0.83 22.40 -13.94
N SER A 59 -0.47 21.21 -14.44
CA SER A 59 -0.01 21.07 -15.84
C SER A 59 0.34 19.61 -16.19
N SER A 60 -0.68 18.80 -16.40
CA SER A 60 -0.75 17.83 -17.50
C SER A 60 -2.12 17.20 -17.41
N ASN A 61 -2.93 17.39 -18.46
CA ASN A 61 -4.32 16.96 -18.57
C ASN A 61 -4.37 15.42 -18.67
N ARG A 62 -3.90 14.74 -17.62
CA ARG A 62 -3.82 13.28 -17.58
C ARG A 62 -5.17 12.74 -17.16
N TYR A 63 -5.90 12.22 -18.15
CA TYR A 63 -7.15 11.53 -17.94
C TYR A 63 -7.01 10.42 -16.91
N ARG A 64 -7.97 10.29 -16.00
CA ARG A 64 -8.10 9.12 -15.11
C ARG A 64 -9.23 8.23 -15.58
N CYS A 65 -9.13 6.92 -15.37
CA CYS A 65 -10.20 5.98 -15.69
C CYS A 65 -11.55 6.37 -15.05
N SER A 66 -11.51 6.91 -13.83
CA SER A 66 -12.70 7.43 -13.13
C SER A 66 -13.34 8.65 -13.80
N GLU A 67 -12.57 9.45 -14.55
CA GLU A 67 -13.04 10.66 -15.24
C GLU A 67 -13.52 10.35 -16.67
N ILE A 68 -12.93 9.35 -17.32
CA ILE A 68 -13.31 8.92 -18.67
C ILE A 68 -14.70 8.28 -18.67
N GLY A 69 -14.98 7.44 -17.67
CA GLY A 69 -16.30 6.83 -17.44
C GLY A 69 -16.72 5.77 -18.47
N SER A 70 -15.95 5.56 -19.55
CA SER A 70 -16.22 4.50 -20.53
C SER A 70 -14.95 3.82 -21.04
N TRP A 71 -15.00 2.49 -21.14
CA TRP A 71 -13.89 1.68 -21.65
C TRP A 71 -13.50 2.06 -23.09
N SER A 72 -14.47 2.26 -23.98
CA SER A 72 -14.22 2.61 -25.38
C SER A 72 -13.43 3.92 -25.53
N ARG A 73 -13.79 4.94 -24.76
CA ARG A 73 -13.08 6.23 -24.76
C ARG A 73 -11.69 6.12 -24.15
N ALA A 74 -11.49 5.22 -23.19
CA ALA A 74 -10.17 4.95 -22.64
C ALA A 74 -9.24 4.30 -23.67
N GLN A 75 -9.75 3.38 -24.49
CA GLN A 75 -9.00 2.76 -25.58
C GLN A 75 -8.60 3.78 -26.67
N ASP A 76 -9.48 4.73 -26.99
CA ASP A 76 -9.14 5.80 -27.93
C ASP A 76 -8.03 6.71 -27.40
N LEU A 77 -8.01 6.98 -26.09
CA LEU A 77 -6.94 7.74 -25.44
C LEU A 77 -5.62 6.95 -25.40
N LEU A 78 -5.68 5.63 -25.19
CA LEU A 78 -4.50 4.77 -25.28
C LEU A 78 -3.85 4.87 -26.68
N ARG A 79 -4.68 4.83 -27.73
CA ARG A 79 -4.22 5.00 -29.13
C ARG A 79 -3.61 6.38 -29.41
N GLN A 80 -4.06 7.41 -28.69
CA GLN A 80 -3.51 8.78 -28.76
C GLN A 80 -2.18 8.93 -28.00
N GLY A 81 -1.68 7.86 -27.38
CA GLY A 81 -0.40 7.86 -26.66
C GLY A 81 -0.52 8.04 -25.15
N HIS A 82 -1.73 7.98 -24.59
CA HIS A 82 -1.93 7.97 -23.13
C HIS A 82 -1.67 6.57 -22.53
N THR A 83 -0.46 6.04 -22.77
CA THR A 83 -0.03 4.69 -22.35
C THR A 83 -0.10 4.48 -20.83
N TYR A 84 -0.06 5.55 -20.04
CA TYR A 84 -0.22 5.47 -18.59
C TYR A 84 -1.63 5.02 -18.13
N LEU A 85 -2.61 4.97 -19.02
CA LEU A 85 -3.94 4.42 -18.76
C LEU A 85 -3.95 2.88 -18.77
N ASP A 86 -2.94 2.28 -19.40
CA ASP A 86 -2.64 0.85 -19.45
C ASP A 86 -1.48 0.60 -18.46
N ARG A 87 -1.80 0.10 -17.28
CA ARG A 87 -0.86 0.07 -16.15
C ARG A 87 0.04 -1.17 -16.18
N ASP A 88 -0.44 -2.24 -16.78
CA ASP A 88 0.18 -3.56 -16.90
C ASP A 88 0.78 -3.81 -18.29
N GLY A 89 0.50 -2.96 -19.27
CA GLY A 89 1.14 -2.93 -20.58
C GLY A 89 0.62 -4.01 -21.52
N ASP A 90 -0.60 -4.47 -21.31
CA ASP A 90 -1.24 -5.53 -22.09
C ASP A 90 -1.97 -5.00 -23.34
N GLY A 91 -2.01 -3.67 -23.51
CA GLY A 91 -2.67 -2.99 -24.61
C GLY A 91 -4.13 -2.62 -24.33
N GLU A 92 -4.63 -2.82 -23.10
CA GLU A 92 -5.97 -2.42 -22.71
C GLU A 92 -5.97 -1.30 -21.64
N ALA A 93 -6.56 -0.15 -21.96
CA ALA A 93 -6.72 0.93 -20.98
C ALA A 93 -7.99 0.76 -20.14
N CYS A 94 -7.86 1.01 -18.83
CA CYS A 94 -8.99 1.10 -17.90
C CYS A 94 -9.93 -0.14 -17.91
N GLU A 95 -9.36 -1.34 -17.79
CA GLU A 95 -10.03 -2.65 -17.64
C GLU A 95 -11.21 -2.66 -16.65
N SER A 96 -11.18 -1.81 -15.61
CA SER A 96 -12.23 -1.69 -14.60
C SER A 96 -13.55 -1.10 -15.10
N LEU A 97 -13.61 -0.61 -16.34
CA LEU A 97 -14.78 0.02 -16.96
C LEU A 97 -15.57 -0.92 -17.90
N LYS A 98 -15.18 -2.20 -17.96
CA LYS A 98 -15.87 -3.26 -18.71
C LYS A 98 -17.00 -3.86 -17.88
#